data_AF-A0A8S3Q795-F1
#
_entry.id   AF-A0A8S3Q795-F1
#
_cell.length_a   1.000
_cell.length_b   1.000
_cell.length_c   1.000
_cell.angle_alpha   90.00
_cell.angle_beta   90.00
_cell.angle_gamma   90.00
#
_symmetry.space_group_name_H-M   'P 1'
#
loop_
_entity.id
_entity.type
_entity.pdbx_description
1 polymer ?
#
loop_
_entity_poly.entity_id
_entity_poly.type
_entity_poly.pdbx_seq_one_letter_code
_entity_poly.pdbx_strand_id
1 'polypeptide(L)'
;MRKDLIPSLLYNSEETHTKPISGTMLKDRIYVVDSKTRKLLRVFSGIQVTKGIKGKRKITYTGALSKQQYKELMKKLVKEVPILASLIETLVEETNVYIAPDPYKQFFFELSLTSPVVGMFQIGGDQKALHILKQICNNEIDIFDSSMKNELSYLQKRAPLLCNFIFDLKQRNGNLPIKALAVLDDIMKTIVNTFMCCDTNKEYSDVVSNQLSFFPTLPTVHGKSKYKADGQQDKDNCRKEGYRHPTLTPGIFTVYCPHGICYGFEAMTECESPKVPFAIFKTRFPKTPDVIIYDNACNLHKYCLSREPDYFKNTRFLVDKFHWKCHIACSEGYNMERYTACVDTQTINSQINEQANAGLKRLQSQLTYMNADNFMFHISLFLSLKNRETEIDKLTVNLAKNFIDNLNLD
;
A
#
# COMPACT_ATOMS: atom_id res chain seq x y z
N MET A 1 33.04 -22.13 10.30
CA MET A 1 33.81 -21.68 9.11
C MET A 1 33.00 -20.63 8.37
N ARG A 2 33.70 -19.68 7.73
CA ARG A 2 33.25 -18.31 7.42
C ARG A 2 31.88 -18.21 6.74
N LYS A 3 31.09 -17.26 7.25
CA LYS A 3 29.71 -16.95 6.91
C LYS A 3 29.66 -15.76 5.95
N ASP A 4 30.12 -15.96 4.72
CA ASP A 4 29.98 -14.98 3.65
C ASP A 4 29.59 -15.76 2.39
N LEU A 5 28.30 -16.05 2.21
CA LEU A 5 27.77 -16.75 1.02
C LEU A 5 27.86 -15.90 -0.26
N ILE A 6 28.20 -14.64 -0.08
CA ILE A 6 28.51 -13.67 -1.11
C ILE A 6 29.72 -12.96 -0.53
N PRO A 7 30.90 -12.92 -1.20
CA PRO A 7 31.91 -11.94 -0.84
C PRO A 7 31.19 -10.61 -0.67
N SER A 8 31.54 -9.80 0.32
CA SER A 8 31.19 -8.40 0.27
C SER A 8 31.74 -7.85 -1.05
N LEU A 9 30.95 -7.92 -2.11
CA LEU A 9 31.11 -7.10 -3.28
C LEU A 9 30.82 -5.72 -2.72
N LEU A 10 31.90 -5.13 -2.20
CA LEU A 10 31.99 -3.70 -1.95
C LEU A 10 31.54 -3.10 -3.26
N TYR A 11 30.30 -2.62 -3.23
CA TYR A 11 29.70 -1.87 -4.31
C TYR A 11 30.51 -0.57 -4.31
N ASN A 12 31.68 -0.60 -4.95
CA ASN A 12 32.41 0.60 -5.32
C ASN A 12 31.60 1.21 -6.45
N SER A 13 30.48 1.84 -6.12
CA SER A 13 29.85 2.78 -7.02
C SER A 13 30.82 3.95 -7.11
N GLU A 14 31.53 4.07 -8.23
CA GLU A 14 32.13 5.33 -8.61
C GLU A 14 31.06 6.41 -8.47
N GLU A 15 31.33 7.40 -7.61
CA GLU A 15 30.38 8.43 -7.27
C GLU A 15 30.20 9.37 -8.44
N THR A 16 29.27 9.04 -9.34
CA THR A 16 28.75 10.03 -10.27
C THR A 16 27.97 11.06 -9.44
N HIS A 17 28.38 12.33 -9.58
CA HIS A 17 27.82 13.48 -8.86
C HIS A 17 26.41 13.83 -9.38
N THR A 18 25.44 12.92 -9.26
CA THR A 18 24.03 13.22 -9.56
C THR A 18 23.37 13.89 -8.35
N LYS A 19 22.70 15.02 -8.56
CA LYS A 19 21.92 15.70 -7.52
C LYS A 19 20.85 14.73 -6.95
N PRO A 20 20.70 14.60 -5.63
CA PRO A 20 19.76 13.64 -5.06
C PRO A 20 18.31 14.05 -5.35
N ILE A 21 17.52 13.10 -5.86
CA ILE A 21 16.10 13.29 -6.19
C ILE A 21 15.30 13.47 -4.89
N SER A 22 14.38 14.43 -4.91
CA SER A 22 13.45 14.69 -3.80
C SER A 22 12.08 14.09 -4.13
N GLY A 23 11.56 13.25 -3.25
CA GLY A 23 10.13 12.95 -3.22
C GLY A 23 9.39 13.82 -2.20
N THR A 24 8.23 13.35 -1.76
CA THR A 24 7.41 14.05 -0.76
C THR A 24 7.82 13.73 0.67
N MET A 25 7.69 14.69 1.59
CA MET A 25 7.92 14.43 3.01
C MET A 25 6.71 13.78 3.65
N LEU A 26 6.90 13.03 4.74
CA LEU A 26 5.81 12.38 5.46
C LEU A 26 4.72 13.36 5.92
N LYS A 27 5.14 14.55 6.37
CA LYS A 27 4.25 15.63 6.83
C LYS A 27 3.31 16.15 5.73
N ASP A 28 3.71 16.05 4.45
CA ASP A 28 2.95 16.59 3.32
C ASP A 28 1.83 15.63 2.87
N ARG A 29 1.84 14.40 3.39
CA ARG A 29 0.96 13.31 2.95
C ARG A 29 0.10 12.69 4.06
N ILE A 30 0.28 13.08 5.32
CA ILE A 30 -0.57 12.66 6.44
C ILE A 30 -1.49 13.79 6.85
N TYR A 31 -2.74 13.47 7.22
CA TYR A 31 -3.72 14.51 7.53
C TYR A 31 -3.48 15.18 8.88
N VAL A 32 -3.12 14.39 9.90
CA VAL A 32 -2.73 14.88 11.24
C VAL A 32 -1.28 14.49 11.50
N VAL A 33 -0.40 15.48 11.54
CA VAL A 33 1.07 15.38 11.67
C VAL A 33 1.53 15.18 13.12
N ASP A 34 0.90 15.82 14.11
CA ASP A 34 1.28 15.65 15.52
C ASP A 34 0.87 14.27 16.06
N SER A 35 1.86 13.55 16.60
CA SER A 35 1.68 12.19 17.13
C SER A 35 0.74 12.15 18.35
N LYS A 36 0.76 13.18 19.20
CA LYS A 36 -0.15 13.25 20.35
C LYS A 36 -1.59 13.52 19.91
N THR A 37 -1.79 14.46 18.97
CA THR A 37 -3.10 14.70 18.34
C THR A 37 -3.68 13.42 17.75
N ARG A 38 -2.91 12.66 16.98
CA ARG A 38 -3.35 11.36 16.42
C ARG A 38 -3.80 10.38 17.50
N LYS A 39 -3.06 10.27 18.62
CA LYS A 39 -3.45 9.36 19.72
C LYS A 39 -4.78 9.76 20.34
N LEU A 40 -5.00 11.05 20.58
CA LEU A 40 -6.26 11.56 21.12
C LEU A 40 -7.42 11.38 20.12
N LEU A 41 -7.19 11.67 18.83
CA LEU A 41 -8.17 11.46 17.76
C LEU A 41 -8.56 9.98 17.63
N ARG A 42 -7.61 9.06 17.81
CA ARG A 42 -7.88 7.62 17.83
C ARG A 42 -8.77 7.19 18.99
N VAL A 43 -8.57 7.76 20.18
CA VAL A 43 -9.45 7.48 21.32
C VAL A 43 -10.83 8.10 21.09
N PHE A 44 -10.90 9.31 20.54
CA PHE A 44 -12.17 9.96 20.16
C PHE A 44 -12.94 9.11 19.14
N SER A 45 -12.26 8.47 18.19
CA SER A 45 -12.89 7.60 17.20
C SER A 45 -13.55 6.37 17.83
N GLY A 46 -13.25 6.05 19.10
CA GLY A 46 -13.78 4.89 19.80
C GLY A 46 -13.18 3.56 19.32
N ILE A 47 -12.19 3.57 18.42
CA ILE A 47 -11.62 2.36 17.82
C ILE A 47 -10.15 2.25 18.23
N GLN A 48 -9.81 1.11 18.82
CA GLN A 48 -8.44 0.76 19.13
C GLN A 48 -8.09 -0.58 18.50
N VAL A 49 -6.95 -0.61 17.82
CA VAL A 49 -6.42 -1.83 17.23
C VAL A 49 -5.18 -2.23 18.01
N THR A 50 -5.23 -3.41 18.60
CA THR A 50 -4.17 -3.97 19.44
C THR A 50 -3.67 -5.30 18.88
N LYS A 51 -2.55 -5.78 19.44
CA LYS A 51 -2.07 -7.15 19.20
C LYS A 51 -2.88 -8.13 20.04
N GLY A 52 -3.56 -9.05 19.37
CA GLY A 52 -4.15 -10.24 19.95
C GLY A 52 -3.18 -11.42 19.97
N ILE A 53 -3.73 -12.61 20.22
CA ILE A 53 -2.98 -13.87 20.30
C ILE A 53 -2.29 -14.18 18.95
N LYS A 54 -1.04 -14.66 19.00
CA LYS A 54 -0.19 -14.95 17.82
C LYS A 54 0.06 -13.73 16.91
N GLY A 55 0.04 -12.51 17.46
CA GLY A 55 0.32 -11.28 16.70
C GLY A 55 -0.80 -10.83 15.76
N LYS A 56 -1.99 -11.44 15.85
CA LYS A 56 -3.14 -11.05 15.03
C LYS A 56 -3.75 -9.73 15.49
N ARG A 57 -4.29 -8.96 14.56
CA ARG A 57 -5.02 -7.71 14.75
C ARG A 57 -6.26 -8.00 15.58
N LYS A 58 -6.42 -7.28 16.70
CA LYS A 58 -7.62 -7.30 17.54
C LYS A 58 -8.21 -5.90 17.59
N ILE A 59 -9.46 -5.76 17.14
CA ILE A 59 -10.20 -4.51 17.24
C ILE A 59 -10.94 -4.51 18.57
N THR A 60 -10.78 -3.44 19.33
CA THR A 60 -11.43 -3.18 20.61
C THR A 60 -12.00 -1.78 20.58
N TYR A 61 -13.05 -1.54 21.36
CA TYR A 61 -13.69 -0.22 21.43
C TYR A 61 -13.28 0.49 22.72
N THR A 62 -12.94 1.76 22.60
CA THR A 62 -12.57 2.61 23.75
C THR A 62 -13.77 3.42 24.23
N GLY A 63 -13.74 3.82 25.50
CA GLY A 63 -14.69 4.79 26.04
C GLY A 63 -14.45 6.19 25.48
N ALA A 64 -15.35 7.11 25.83
CA ALA A 64 -15.24 8.53 25.48
C ALA A 64 -14.02 9.19 26.11
N LEU A 65 -13.53 10.27 25.48
CA LEU A 65 -12.48 11.09 26.06
C LEU A 65 -12.95 11.75 27.37
N SER A 66 -12.00 12.01 28.28
CA SER A 66 -12.26 12.93 29.38
C SER A 66 -12.38 14.37 28.87
N LYS A 67 -13.08 15.24 29.61
CA LYS A 67 -13.21 16.67 29.27
C LYS A 67 -11.84 17.36 29.09
N GLN A 68 -10.83 16.94 29.84
CA GLN A 68 -9.47 17.48 29.71
C GLN A 68 -8.79 16.99 28.44
N GLN A 69 -8.92 15.70 28.11
CA GLN A 69 -8.38 15.14 26.87
C GLN A 69 -9.03 15.76 25.64
N TYR A 70 -10.36 16.00 25.67
CA TYR A 70 -11.07 16.69 24.62
C TYR A 70 -10.55 18.12 24.42
N LYS A 71 -10.40 18.90 25.50
CA LYS A 71 -9.80 20.25 25.43
C LYS A 71 -8.39 20.23 24.83
N GLU A 72 -7.58 19.24 25.18
CA GLU A 72 -6.23 19.08 24.62
C GLU A 72 -6.27 18.76 23.12
N LEU A 73 -7.15 17.83 22.71
CA LEU A 73 -7.37 17.47 21.31
C LEU A 73 -7.75 18.70 20.49
N MET A 74 -8.75 19.45 20.94
CA MET A 74 -9.24 20.64 20.26
C MET A 74 -8.19 21.74 20.17
N LYS A 75 -7.45 22.02 21.26
CA LYS A 75 -6.36 23.00 21.27
C LYS A 75 -5.28 22.71 20.22
N LYS A 76 -5.03 21.43 19.94
CA LYS A 76 -4.05 21.00 18.93
C LYS A 76 -4.64 21.02 17.52
N LEU A 77 -5.84 20.46 17.34
CA LEU A 77 -6.50 20.40 16.04
C LEU A 77 -6.80 21.79 15.47
N VAL A 78 -7.22 22.76 16.30
CA VAL A 78 -7.47 24.14 15.83
C VAL A 78 -6.22 24.78 15.22
N LYS A 79 -5.01 24.38 15.65
CA LYS A 79 -3.76 24.89 15.09
C LYS A 79 -3.31 24.15 13.84
N GLU A 80 -3.68 22.88 13.72
CA GLU A 80 -3.14 21.95 12.74
C GLU A 80 -4.11 21.72 11.58
N VAL A 81 -5.36 21.38 11.90
CA VAL A 81 -6.45 21.11 10.95
C VAL A 81 -7.76 21.74 11.48
N PRO A 82 -7.96 23.06 11.32
CA PRO A 82 -9.11 23.78 11.91
C PRO A 82 -10.47 23.24 11.43
N ILE A 83 -10.55 22.79 10.18
CA ILE A 83 -11.79 22.27 9.58
C ILE A 83 -12.22 20.97 10.26
N LEU A 84 -11.26 20.09 10.58
CA LEU A 84 -11.51 18.86 11.34
C LEU A 84 -11.94 19.18 12.78
N ALA A 85 -11.33 20.18 13.42
CA ALA A 85 -11.74 20.63 14.75
C ALA A 85 -13.21 21.08 14.73
N SER A 86 -13.59 21.92 13.77
CA SER A 86 -14.96 22.43 13.62
C SER A 86 -16.01 21.32 13.44
N LEU A 87 -15.67 20.25 12.70
CA LEU A 87 -16.55 19.08 12.58
C LEU A 87 -16.70 18.35 13.92
N ILE A 88 -15.59 18.09 14.61
CA ILE A 88 -15.61 17.39 15.90
C ILE A 88 -16.40 18.18 16.95
N GLU A 89 -16.24 19.50 16.99
CA GLU A 89 -16.96 20.38 17.90
C GLU A 89 -18.47 20.26 17.72
N THR A 90 -18.96 20.35 16.47
CA THR A 90 -20.39 20.18 16.17
C THR A 90 -20.91 18.80 16.55
N LEU A 91 -20.17 17.74 16.26
CA LEU A 91 -20.61 16.39 16.63
C LEU A 91 -20.71 16.21 18.15
N VAL A 92 -19.80 16.83 18.92
CA VAL A 92 -19.84 16.80 20.39
C VAL A 92 -20.97 17.66 20.94
N GLU A 93 -21.25 18.82 20.34
CA GLU A 93 -22.39 19.68 20.71
C GLU A 93 -23.73 18.97 20.49
N GLU A 94 -23.88 18.28 19.36
CA GLU A 94 -25.11 17.55 19.00
C GLU A 94 -25.35 16.33 19.89
N THR A 95 -24.29 15.59 20.24
CA THR A 95 -24.40 14.31 20.96
C THR A 95 -24.20 14.44 22.47
N ASN A 96 -23.60 15.54 22.92
CA ASN A 96 -23.18 15.78 24.31
C ASN A 96 -22.24 14.69 24.89
N VAL A 97 -21.51 13.97 24.03
CA VAL A 97 -20.51 12.95 24.42
C VAL A 97 -19.20 13.16 23.68
N TYR A 98 -18.06 12.92 24.36
CA TYR A 98 -16.71 13.09 23.79
C TYR A 98 -16.23 11.84 23.03
N ILE A 99 -17.09 11.26 22.21
CA ILE A 99 -16.80 10.10 21.35
C ILE A 99 -17.49 10.29 20.00
N ALA A 100 -16.85 9.84 18.93
CA ALA A 100 -17.39 9.95 17.59
C ALA A 100 -18.68 9.13 17.43
N PRO A 101 -19.76 9.72 16.90
CA PRO A 101 -20.95 8.98 16.50
C PRO A 101 -20.70 8.17 15.22
N ASP A 102 -21.51 7.15 14.97
CA ASP A 102 -21.50 6.45 13.69
C ASP A 102 -22.15 7.34 12.60
N PRO A 103 -21.56 7.46 11.39
CA PRO A 103 -20.50 6.60 10.84
C PRO A 103 -19.07 7.17 10.97
N TYR A 104 -18.87 8.24 11.73
CA TYR A 104 -17.57 8.94 11.81
C TYR A 104 -16.48 8.17 12.55
N LYS A 105 -16.81 7.11 13.31
CA LYS A 105 -15.82 6.31 14.05
C LYS A 105 -14.71 5.77 13.15
N GLN A 106 -15.05 5.08 12.06
CA GLN A 106 -14.05 4.53 11.15
C GLN A 106 -13.27 5.65 10.44
N PHE A 107 -13.97 6.73 10.06
CA PHE A 107 -13.35 7.86 9.38
C PHE A 107 -12.28 8.56 10.23
N PHE A 108 -12.61 8.94 11.48
CA PHE A 108 -11.63 9.53 12.39
C PHE A 108 -10.53 8.54 12.80
N PHE A 109 -10.85 7.24 12.88
CA PHE A 109 -9.83 6.21 13.09
C PHE A 109 -8.78 6.22 11.97
N GLU A 110 -9.21 6.22 10.70
CA GLU A 110 -8.32 6.30 9.54
C GLU A 110 -7.44 7.55 9.57
N LEU A 111 -8.04 8.72 9.81
CA LEU A 111 -7.32 10.00 9.90
C LEU A 111 -6.32 10.05 11.08
N SER A 112 -6.50 9.21 12.10
CA SER A 112 -5.57 9.07 13.24
C SER A 112 -4.33 8.21 12.93
N LEU A 113 -4.24 7.59 11.75
CA LEU A 113 -3.14 6.70 11.39
C LEU A 113 -1.93 7.47 10.84
N THR A 114 -0.76 6.84 10.85
CA THR A 114 0.45 7.37 10.18
C THR A 114 0.50 6.98 8.69
N SER A 115 -0.59 6.40 8.18
CA SER A 115 -0.72 6.08 6.77
C SER A 115 -0.90 7.38 5.99
N PRO A 116 -0.27 7.51 4.81
CA PRO A 116 -0.53 8.67 3.97
C PRO A 116 -1.99 8.68 3.52
N VAL A 117 -2.59 9.86 3.35
CA VAL A 117 -3.97 10.07 2.89
C VAL A 117 -4.18 9.38 1.53
N VAL A 118 -3.20 9.49 0.65
CA VAL A 118 -3.20 8.79 -0.64
C VAL A 118 -3.23 7.26 -0.51
N GLY A 119 -2.74 6.70 0.61
CA GLY A 119 -2.85 5.28 0.93
C GLY A 119 -4.19 4.87 1.54
N MET A 120 -4.92 5.82 2.14
CA MET A 120 -6.28 5.58 2.67
C MET A 120 -7.29 5.43 1.51
N PHE A 121 -7.15 6.27 0.49
CA PHE A 121 -8.14 6.36 -0.60
C PHE A 121 -7.65 5.80 -1.94
N GLN A 122 -6.34 5.73 -2.17
CA GLN A 122 -5.71 5.11 -3.35
C GLN A 122 -6.19 5.63 -4.72
N ILE A 123 -6.52 6.92 -4.78
CA ILE A 123 -7.02 7.63 -5.98
C ILE A 123 -6.14 8.82 -6.38
N GLY A 124 -4.88 8.86 -5.91
CA GLY A 124 -4.00 10.02 -6.07
C GLY A 124 -3.83 10.51 -7.51
N GLY A 125 -3.64 9.58 -8.45
CA GLY A 125 -3.55 9.89 -9.88
C GLY A 125 -4.87 9.67 -10.67
N ASP A 126 -5.95 9.27 -10.01
CA ASP A 126 -7.23 8.97 -10.68
C ASP A 126 -8.07 10.26 -10.82
N GLN A 127 -7.85 10.98 -11.92
CA GLN A 127 -8.54 12.25 -12.21
C GLN A 127 -10.06 12.10 -12.25
N LYS A 128 -10.58 10.96 -12.74
CA LYS A 128 -12.02 10.72 -12.80
C LYS A 128 -12.59 10.57 -11.39
N ALA A 129 -11.96 9.76 -10.54
CA ALA A 129 -12.40 9.60 -9.15
C ALA A 129 -12.35 10.92 -8.37
N LEU A 130 -11.27 11.70 -8.53
CA LEU A 130 -11.12 13.00 -7.90
C LEU A 130 -12.18 14.00 -8.39
N HIS A 131 -12.50 14.00 -9.68
CA HIS A 131 -13.55 14.86 -10.23
C HIS A 131 -14.92 14.52 -9.66
N ILE A 132 -15.31 13.23 -9.66
CA ILE A 132 -16.59 12.80 -9.07
C ILE A 132 -16.68 13.24 -7.61
N LEU A 133 -15.62 13.01 -6.81
CA LEU A 133 -15.61 13.43 -5.40
C LEU A 133 -15.72 14.95 -5.22
N LYS A 134 -15.12 15.73 -6.11
CA LYS A 134 -15.26 17.19 -6.10
C LYS A 134 -16.70 17.62 -6.34
N GLN A 135 -17.38 17.01 -7.32
CA GLN A 135 -18.80 17.26 -7.60
C GLN A 135 -19.67 16.91 -6.39
N ILE A 136 -19.38 15.79 -5.69
CA ILE A 136 -20.07 15.42 -4.44
C ILE A 136 -19.87 16.48 -3.37
N CYS A 137 -18.62 16.92 -3.15
CA CYS A 137 -18.31 17.93 -2.12
C CYS A 137 -18.95 19.29 -2.42
N ASN A 138 -19.16 19.61 -3.69
CA ASN A 138 -19.84 20.82 -4.13
C ASN A 138 -21.38 20.68 -4.17
N ASN A 139 -21.94 19.52 -3.81
CA ASN A 139 -23.36 19.18 -3.98
C ASN A 139 -23.87 19.34 -5.44
N GLU A 140 -23.00 19.15 -6.42
CA GLU A 140 -23.36 19.21 -7.85
C GLU A 140 -24.02 17.91 -8.32
N ILE A 141 -23.72 16.79 -7.65
CA ILE A 141 -24.30 15.47 -7.94
C ILE A 141 -24.84 14.83 -6.67
N ASP A 142 -25.97 14.13 -6.79
CA ASP A 142 -26.43 13.20 -5.76
C ASP A 142 -26.05 11.77 -6.18
N ILE A 143 -25.12 11.15 -5.45
CA ILE A 143 -24.63 9.79 -5.76
C ILE A 143 -25.70 8.70 -5.62
N PHE A 144 -26.84 9.04 -5.02
CA PHE A 144 -27.99 8.14 -4.87
C PHE A 144 -28.98 8.26 -6.01
N ASP A 145 -28.81 9.23 -6.92
CA ASP A 145 -29.58 9.25 -8.15
C ASP A 145 -29.24 8.02 -8.99
N SER A 146 -30.28 7.32 -9.44
CA SER A 146 -30.21 6.24 -10.42
C SER A 146 -29.41 6.60 -11.68
N SER A 147 -29.40 7.89 -12.08
CA SER A 147 -28.63 8.40 -13.21
C SER A 147 -27.11 8.32 -12.98
N MET A 148 -26.67 8.39 -11.71
CA MET A 148 -25.26 8.43 -11.29
C MET A 148 -24.70 7.07 -10.87
N LYS A 149 -25.40 5.98 -11.24
CA LYS A 149 -25.00 4.60 -10.90
C LYS A 149 -23.59 4.24 -11.37
N ASN A 150 -23.15 4.79 -12.50
CA ASN A 150 -21.85 4.49 -13.08
C ASN A 150 -20.72 5.14 -12.27
N GLU A 151 -20.90 6.38 -11.84
CA GLU A 151 -19.98 7.16 -11.01
C GLU A 151 -19.85 6.52 -9.63
N LEU A 152 -20.98 6.12 -9.03
CA LEU A 152 -20.99 5.39 -7.76
C LEU A 152 -20.24 4.05 -7.89
N SER A 153 -20.52 3.27 -8.94
CA SER A 153 -19.81 2.01 -9.20
C SER A 153 -18.31 2.23 -9.40
N TYR A 154 -17.94 3.32 -10.08
CA TYR A 154 -16.55 3.70 -10.29
C TYR A 154 -15.85 4.05 -8.97
N LEU A 155 -16.46 4.89 -8.14
CA LEU A 155 -15.90 5.23 -6.83
C LEU A 155 -15.82 4.01 -5.90
N GLN A 156 -16.82 3.13 -5.90
CA GLN A 156 -16.77 1.90 -5.10
C GLN A 156 -15.59 1.00 -5.52
N LYS A 157 -15.27 0.94 -6.82
CA LYS A 157 -14.12 0.20 -7.36
C LYS A 157 -12.78 0.83 -7.00
N ARG A 158 -12.72 2.16 -6.89
CA ARG A 158 -11.48 2.93 -6.78
C ARG A 158 -11.12 3.33 -5.35
N ALA A 159 -12.10 3.79 -4.57
CA ALA A 159 -11.97 4.25 -3.19
C ALA A 159 -13.12 3.73 -2.30
N PRO A 160 -13.21 2.41 -2.06
CA PRO A 160 -14.34 1.79 -1.36
C PRO A 160 -14.57 2.35 0.04
N LEU A 161 -13.51 2.68 0.80
CA LEU A 161 -13.65 3.26 2.14
C LEU A 161 -14.33 4.63 2.12
N LEU A 162 -13.97 5.47 1.16
CA LEU A 162 -14.56 6.79 1.01
C LEU A 162 -16.00 6.68 0.54
N CYS A 163 -16.25 5.83 -0.45
CA CYS A 163 -17.58 5.57 -0.98
C CYS A 163 -18.53 5.08 0.12
N ASN A 164 -18.11 4.09 0.91
CA ASN A 164 -18.89 3.58 2.05
C ASN A 164 -19.15 4.68 3.09
N PHE A 165 -18.16 5.51 3.42
CA PHE A 165 -18.35 6.60 4.38
C PHE A 165 -19.37 7.63 3.90
N ILE A 166 -19.27 8.07 2.65
CA ILE A 166 -20.24 9.03 2.07
C ILE A 166 -21.64 8.40 2.04
N PHE A 167 -21.72 7.11 1.69
CA PHE A 167 -22.98 6.38 1.66
C PHE A 167 -23.64 6.34 3.05
N ASP A 168 -22.89 5.92 4.07
CA ASP A 168 -23.37 5.81 5.44
C ASP A 168 -23.78 7.17 6.01
N LEU A 169 -23.07 8.25 5.64
CA LEU A 169 -23.40 9.61 6.05
C LEU A 169 -24.76 10.04 5.50
N LYS A 170 -24.99 9.89 4.18
CA LYS A 170 -26.26 10.27 3.57
C LYS A 170 -27.40 9.40 4.13
N GLN A 171 -27.19 8.09 4.25
CA GLN A 171 -28.22 7.18 4.73
C GLN A 171 -28.73 7.57 6.14
N ARG A 172 -27.83 8.01 7.02
CA ARG A 172 -28.18 8.40 8.40
C ARG A 172 -28.75 9.81 8.51
N ASN A 173 -28.22 10.75 7.73
CA ASN A 173 -28.52 12.17 7.92
C ASN A 173 -29.55 12.70 6.90
N GLY A 174 -29.93 11.91 5.90
CA GLY A 174 -30.74 12.32 4.75
C GLY A 174 -29.97 13.18 3.74
N ASN A 175 -29.13 14.08 4.23
CA ASN A 175 -28.24 14.95 3.44
C ASN A 175 -26.79 14.85 3.93
N LEU A 176 -25.84 15.17 3.05
CA LEU A 176 -24.42 15.19 3.41
C LEU A 176 -24.10 16.44 4.26
N PRO A 177 -23.56 16.29 5.49
CA PRO A 177 -23.26 17.43 6.34
C PRO A 177 -22.17 18.33 5.76
N ILE A 178 -22.42 19.64 5.72
CA ILE A 178 -21.51 20.63 5.10
C ILE A 178 -20.10 20.57 5.72
N LYS A 179 -19.99 20.43 7.04
CA LYS A 179 -18.68 20.30 7.72
C LYS A 179 -17.95 19.01 7.36
N ALA A 180 -18.66 17.91 7.12
CA ALA A 180 -18.05 16.67 6.66
C ALA A 180 -17.54 16.81 5.22
N LEU A 181 -18.32 17.44 4.33
CA LEU A 181 -17.89 17.74 2.96
C LEU A 181 -16.66 18.66 2.93
N ALA A 182 -16.59 19.66 3.82
CA ALA A 182 -15.43 20.54 3.92
C ALA A 182 -14.16 19.77 4.33
N VAL A 183 -14.26 18.81 5.26
CA VAL A 183 -13.15 17.91 5.62
C VAL A 183 -12.75 17.03 4.44
N LEU A 184 -13.70 16.48 3.69
CA LEU A 184 -13.42 15.69 2.49
C LEU A 184 -12.71 16.51 1.41
N ASP A 185 -13.11 17.76 1.19
CA ASP A 185 -12.44 18.68 0.26
C ASP A 185 -10.99 18.98 0.66
N ASP A 186 -10.73 19.18 1.97
CA ASP A 186 -9.38 19.42 2.48
C ASP A 186 -8.48 18.18 2.37
N ILE A 187 -9.04 17.00 2.62
CA ILE A 187 -8.39 15.71 2.37
C ILE A 187 -8.02 15.57 0.89
N MET A 188 -8.91 15.93 -0.03
CA MET A 188 -8.62 15.88 -1.47
C MET A 188 -7.49 16.84 -1.86
N LYS A 189 -7.45 18.05 -1.29
CA LYS A 189 -6.32 18.96 -1.49
C LYS A 189 -5.00 18.35 -1.03
N THR A 190 -5.00 17.67 0.12
CA THR A 190 -3.83 16.93 0.62
C THR A 190 -3.38 15.84 -0.36
N ILE A 191 -4.32 15.11 -0.96
CA ILE A 191 -4.04 14.09 -1.99
C ILE A 191 -3.37 14.74 -3.20
N VAL A 192 -3.95 15.81 -3.75
CA VAL A 192 -3.44 16.49 -4.96
C VAL A 192 -2.06 17.10 -4.69
N ASN A 193 -1.89 17.77 -3.55
CA ASN A 193 -0.63 18.41 -3.15
C ASN A 193 0.50 17.40 -3.00
N THR A 194 0.20 16.14 -2.65
CA THR A 194 1.20 15.06 -2.59
C THR A 194 1.90 14.84 -3.94
N PHE A 195 1.30 15.21 -5.07
CA PHE A 195 1.88 15.00 -6.40
C PHE A 195 2.32 16.28 -7.13
N MET A 196 1.96 17.46 -6.63
CA MET A 196 2.27 18.75 -7.28
C MET A 196 3.76 19.17 -7.18
N CYS A 197 4.46 18.75 -6.13
CA CYS A 197 5.84 19.22 -5.84
C CYS A 197 6.94 18.25 -6.31
N CYS A 198 6.68 17.41 -7.30
CA CYS A 198 7.65 16.40 -7.74
C CYS A 198 8.68 17.01 -8.69
N ASP A 199 9.98 16.78 -8.43
CA ASP A 199 11.06 17.16 -9.36
C ASP A 199 10.81 16.52 -10.74
N THR A 200 10.63 17.32 -11.79
CA THR A 200 10.40 16.82 -13.16
C THR A 200 11.71 16.45 -13.87
N ASN A 201 12.83 17.03 -13.45
CA ASN A 201 14.15 16.78 -14.02
C ASN A 201 14.92 15.79 -13.12
N LYS A 202 14.76 14.49 -13.40
CA LYS A 202 15.40 13.41 -12.66
C LYS A 202 16.57 12.86 -13.44
N GLU A 203 17.75 12.88 -12.84
CA GLU A 203 18.92 12.18 -13.36
C GLU A 203 18.99 10.78 -12.75
N TYR A 204 19.14 9.80 -13.62
CA TYR A 204 19.33 8.40 -13.26
C TYR A 204 20.77 8.01 -13.59
N SER A 205 21.39 7.18 -12.77
CA SER A 205 22.69 6.62 -13.11
C SER A 205 22.58 5.76 -14.38
N ASP A 206 23.74 5.38 -14.91
CA ASP A 206 23.79 4.32 -15.90
C ASP A 206 23.26 3.00 -15.34
N VAL A 207 22.81 2.14 -16.25
CA VAL A 207 22.32 0.81 -15.93
C VAL A 207 23.51 -0.07 -15.51
N VAL A 208 23.55 -0.41 -14.21
CA VAL A 208 24.56 -1.33 -13.67
C VAL A 208 23.96 -2.74 -13.60
N SER A 209 24.68 -3.73 -14.15
CA SER A 209 24.30 -5.14 -14.06
C SER A 209 24.36 -5.61 -12.60
N ASN A 210 23.25 -6.17 -12.10
CA ASN A 210 23.20 -6.82 -10.79
C ASN A 210 23.35 -8.34 -10.99
N GLN A 211 24.51 -8.89 -10.65
CA GLN A 211 24.82 -10.31 -10.80
C GLN A 211 23.92 -11.22 -9.95
N LEU A 212 23.26 -10.67 -8.92
CA LEU A 212 22.34 -11.38 -8.03
C LEU A 212 20.87 -11.13 -8.38
N SER A 213 20.59 -10.84 -9.65
CA SER A 213 19.26 -10.51 -10.15
C SER A 213 19.04 -11.22 -11.48
N PHE A 214 17.89 -11.89 -11.63
CA PHE A 214 17.52 -12.61 -12.84
C PHE A 214 16.10 -12.25 -13.24
N PHE A 215 15.96 -11.51 -14.34
CA PHE A 215 14.68 -11.05 -14.89
C PHE A 215 14.72 -11.16 -16.42
N PRO A 216 14.46 -12.35 -16.99
CA PRO A 216 14.66 -12.62 -18.42
C PRO A 216 13.76 -11.77 -19.33
N THR A 217 12.58 -11.38 -18.85
CA THR A 217 11.59 -10.61 -19.62
C THR A 217 11.44 -9.16 -19.15
N LEU A 218 12.18 -8.76 -18.12
CA LEU A 218 12.14 -7.41 -17.54
C LEU A 218 13.57 -6.86 -17.38
N PRO A 219 14.24 -6.50 -18.49
CA PRO A 219 15.57 -5.91 -18.43
C PRO A 219 15.54 -4.58 -17.66
N THR A 220 16.71 -4.17 -17.16
CA THR A 220 16.85 -2.89 -16.50
C THR A 220 16.76 -1.77 -17.53
N VAL A 221 15.72 -0.94 -17.42
CA VAL A 221 15.44 0.20 -18.31
C VAL A 221 15.94 1.54 -17.74
N HIS A 222 16.13 1.63 -16.42
CA HIS A 222 16.66 2.81 -15.74
C HIS A 222 17.71 2.42 -14.72
N GLY A 223 18.78 3.21 -14.59
CA GLY A 223 19.71 3.05 -13.48
C GLY A 223 19.11 3.49 -12.14
N LYS A 224 19.91 3.34 -11.08
CA LYS A 224 19.49 3.72 -9.74
C LYS A 224 19.72 5.22 -9.55
N SER A 225 18.89 5.87 -8.73
CA SER A 225 19.12 7.25 -8.30
C SER A 225 19.44 7.30 -6.82
N LYS A 226 20.17 8.34 -6.41
CA LYS A 226 20.30 8.72 -5.00
C LYS A 226 19.09 9.55 -4.61
N TYR A 227 18.44 9.21 -3.51
CA TYR A 227 17.28 9.96 -3.01
C TYR A 227 17.63 10.68 -1.71
N LYS A 228 17.10 11.89 -1.52
CA LYS A 228 17.25 12.63 -0.26
C LYS A 228 16.72 11.85 0.96
N ALA A 229 15.76 10.96 0.72
CA ALA A 229 15.14 10.12 1.75
C ALA A 229 15.99 8.89 2.16
N ASP A 230 17.12 8.60 1.49
CA ASP A 230 17.93 7.41 1.80
C ASP A 230 18.65 7.50 3.16
N GLY A 231 18.86 8.73 3.67
CA GLY A 231 19.41 8.98 5.01
C GLY A 231 18.36 9.14 6.12
N GLN A 232 17.06 9.00 5.81
CA GLN A 232 15.98 9.29 6.76
C GLN A 232 15.32 7.99 7.25
N GLN A 233 15.36 7.74 8.56
CA GLN A 233 14.58 6.66 9.19
C GLN A 233 13.24 7.18 9.71
N ASP A 234 12.15 6.70 9.13
CA ASP A 234 10.80 6.91 9.67
C ASP A 234 10.57 6.03 10.91
N LYS A 235 10.59 6.65 12.09
CA LYS A 235 10.41 5.97 13.39
C LYS A 235 8.97 5.47 13.63
N ASP A 236 8.00 5.93 12.83
CA ASP A 236 6.55 5.74 12.97
C ASP A 236 5.92 4.78 11.93
N ASN A 237 6.72 3.84 11.40
CA ASN A 237 6.29 2.86 10.38
C ASN A 237 5.43 1.70 10.92
N CYS A 238 4.66 1.08 10.02
CA CYS A 238 3.85 -0.10 10.36
C CYS A 238 4.81 -1.23 10.73
N ARG A 239 4.72 -1.74 11.97
CA ARG A 239 5.64 -2.74 12.51
C ARG A 239 5.18 -4.15 12.10
N LYS A 240 5.70 -4.67 10.98
CA LYS A 240 5.63 -6.10 10.66
C LYS A 240 6.65 -6.83 11.54
N GLU A 241 6.20 -7.74 12.41
CA GLU A 241 7.12 -8.58 13.18
C GLU A 241 7.38 -9.87 12.40
N GLY A 242 8.52 -9.89 11.71
CA GLY A 242 9.15 -11.12 11.24
C GLY A 242 10.03 -11.71 12.34
N TYR A 243 10.02 -13.04 12.49
CA TYR A 243 10.94 -13.73 13.38
C TYR A 243 12.37 -13.56 12.83
N ARG A 244 13.24 -12.89 13.61
CA ARG A 244 14.67 -12.78 13.31
C ARG A 244 15.33 -14.13 13.55
N HIS A 245 15.71 -14.85 12.51
CA HIS A 245 16.72 -15.90 12.66
C HIS A 245 18.08 -15.34 12.21
N PRO A 246 19.06 -15.16 13.11
CA PRO A 246 20.33 -14.48 12.83
C PRO A 246 21.29 -15.26 11.90
N THR A 247 20.86 -16.39 11.33
CA THR A 247 21.74 -17.33 10.60
C THR A 247 21.15 -17.92 9.31
N LEU A 248 20.02 -17.43 8.81
CA LEU A 248 19.49 -17.87 7.52
C LEU A 248 19.91 -16.92 6.39
N THR A 249 20.22 -17.51 5.24
CA THR A 249 20.62 -16.84 4.00
C THR A 249 19.68 -15.68 3.66
N PRO A 250 20.14 -14.67 2.91
CA PRO A 250 19.22 -13.68 2.37
C PRO A 250 18.15 -14.40 1.53
N GLY A 251 16.88 -14.11 1.77
CA GLY A 251 15.80 -14.62 0.93
C GLY A 251 15.90 -14.03 -0.49
N ILE A 252 15.14 -14.60 -1.42
CA ILE A 252 14.94 -13.96 -2.73
C ILE A 252 13.65 -13.15 -2.72
N PHE A 253 13.62 -12.05 -3.45
CA PHE A 253 12.42 -11.29 -3.75
C PHE A 253 11.98 -11.62 -5.18
N THR A 254 10.82 -12.24 -5.31
CA THR A 254 10.25 -12.68 -6.60
C THR A 254 9.12 -11.76 -7.04
N VAL A 255 8.97 -11.59 -8.36
CA VAL A 255 7.85 -10.83 -8.94
C VAL A 255 7.02 -11.74 -9.82
N TYR A 256 5.72 -11.74 -9.59
CA TYR A 256 4.75 -12.49 -10.37
C TYR A 256 3.71 -11.56 -10.99
N CYS A 257 3.21 -11.93 -12.15
CA CYS A 257 2.01 -11.31 -12.71
C CYS A 257 0.72 -11.96 -12.15
N PRO A 258 -0.46 -11.36 -12.38
CA PRO A 258 -1.75 -11.91 -11.93
C PRO A 258 -2.02 -13.34 -12.40
N HIS A 259 -1.40 -13.72 -13.51
CA HIS A 259 -1.48 -15.05 -14.09
C HIS A 259 -0.64 -16.10 -13.33
N GLY A 260 0.21 -15.72 -12.38
CA GLY A 260 1.11 -16.65 -11.68
C GLY A 260 2.41 -16.98 -12.40
N ILE A 261 2.71 -16.27 -13.48
CA ILE A 261 4.03 -16.35 -14.14
C ILE A 261 5.01 -15.46 -13.39
N CYS A 262 6.15 -16.04 -13.00
CA CYS A 262 7.28 -15.33 -12.41
C CYS A 262 8.05 -14.56 -13.48
N TYR A 263 8.19 -13.25 -13.32
CA TYR A 263 9.03 -12.41 -14.18
C TYR A 263 10.51 -12.46 -13.81
N GLY A 264 10.84 -12.89 -12.59
CA GLY A 264 12.20 -12.96 -12.11
C GLY A 264 12.33 -12.79 -10.61
N PHE A 265 13.57 -12.72 -10.16
CA PHE A 265 13.92 -12.55 -8.75
C PHE A 265 15.19 -11.73 -8.56
N GLU A 266 15.30 -11.13 -7.38
CA GLU A 266 16.53 -10.54 -6.87
C GLU A 266 16.89 -11.20 -5.55
N ALA A 267 18.13 -11.68 -5.40
CA ALA A 267 18.61 -12.13 -4.10
C ALA A 267 18.73 -10.90 -3.20
N MET A 268 18.09 -10.95 -2.03
CA MET A 268 18.24 -9.89 -1.05
C MET A 268 19.67 -9.94 -0.50
N THR A 269 20.21 -8.83 -0.01
CA THR A 269 21.51 -8.82 0.71
C THR A 269 21.34 -8.26 2.13
N GLU A 270 20.20 -7.63 2.37
CA GLU A 270 19.75 -7.06 3.63
C GLU A 270 18.39 -7.67 3.98
N CYS A 271 18.00 -7.62 5.26
CA CYS A 271 16.66 -8.05 5.69
C CYS A 271 15.55 -7.31 4.93
N GLU A 272 14.43 -7.99 4.73
CA GLU A 272 13.24 -7.56 4.00
C GLU A 272 12.91 -6.06 4.20
N SER A 273 13.31 -5.26 3.23
CA SER A 273 13.21 -3.80 3.22
C SER A 273 12.45 -3.36 1.97
N PRO A 274 11.65 -2.28 2.01
CA PRO A 274 10.97 -1.75 0.82
C PRO A 274 11.92 -1.33 -0.30
N LYS A 275 13.23 -1.26 -0.04
CA LYS A 275 14.30 -0.94 -1.00
C LYS A 275 14.35 -1.88 -2.21
N VAL A 276 14.30 -3.19 -1.99
CA VAL A 276 14.39 -4.20 -3.07
C VAL A 276 13.19 -4.13 -4.02
N PRO A 277 11.93 -4.23 -3.55
CA PRO A 277 10.77 -4.07 -4.41
C PRO A 277 10.75 -2.71 -5.12
N PHE A 278 11.07 -1.62 -4.42
CA PHE A 278 11.16 -0.29 -5.04
C PHE A 278 12.15 -0.26 -6.19
N ALA A 279 13.37 -0.78 -5.98
CA ALA A 279 14.40 -0.82 -7.01
C ALA A 279 13.93 -1.62 -8.22
N ILE A 280 13.33 -2.80 -8.02
CA ILE A 280 12.79 -3.62 -9.11
C ILE A 280 11.72 -2.86 -9.90
N PHE A 281 10.71 -2.30 -9.23
CA PHE A 281 9.61 -1.60 -9.90
C PHE A 281 10.06 -0.32 -10.60
N LYS A 282 11.07 0.38 -10.08
CA LYS A 282 11.54 1.62 -10.69
C LYS A 282 12.52 1.38 -11.84
N THR A 283 13.37 0.37 -11.74
CA THR A 283 14.46 0.15 -12.70
C THR A 283 14.07 -0.77 -13.86
N ARG A 284 13.08 -1.66 -13.68
CA ARG A 284 12.73 -2.68 -14.67
C ARG A 284 11.38 -2.48 -15.36
N PHE A 285 10.49 -1.69 -14.77
CA PHE A 285 9.21 -1.37 -15.38
C PHE A 285 9.29 0.02 -16.01
N PRO A 286 8.98 0.18 -17.32
CA PRO A 286 8.88 1.50 -17.95
C PRO A 286 7.71 2.32 -17.40
N LYS A 287 6.60 1.63 -17.11
CA LYS A 287 5.40 2.16 -16.48
C LYS A 287 5.09 1.32 -15.25
N THR A 288 4.68 1.96 -14.18
CA THR A 288 4.30 1.24 -12.96
C THR A 288 3.16 0.25 -13.20
N PRO A 289 3.13 -0.87 -12.48
CA PRO A 289 1.93 -1.70 -12.38
C PRO A 289 0.76 -0.89 -11.83
N ASP A 290 -0.46 -1.20 -12.29
CA ASP A 290 -1.68 -0.57 -11.77
C ASP A 290 -1.98 -1.05 -10.34
N VAL A 291 -1.59 -2.28 -9.99
CA VAL A 291 -1.76 -2.88 -8.68
C VAL A 291 -0.48 -3.62 -8.25
N ILE A 292 -0.01 -3.33 -7.04
CA ILE A 292 1.09 -4.04 -6.38
C ILE A 292 0.52 -4.70 -5.11
N ILE A 293 0.57 -6.02 -5.05
CA ILE A 293 0.22 -6.81 -3.86
C ILE A 293 1.49 -7.29 -3.20
N TYR A 294 1.69 -6.90 -1.95
CA TYR A 294 2.89 -7.24 -1.18
C TYR A 294 2.58 -7.22 0.32
N ASP A 295 3.15 -8.14 1.09
CA ASP A 295 2.86 -8.23 2.53
C ASP A 295 3.20 -6.93 3.29
N ASN A 296 4.22 -6.18 2.86
CA ASN A 296 4.64 -4.92 3.45
C ASN A 296 4.33 -3.73 2.52
N ALA A 297 3.27 -3.85 1.70
CA ALA A 297 2.84 -2.84 0.73
C ALA A 297 2.62 -1.46 1.35
N CYS A 298 2.14 -1.39 2.59
CA CYS A 298 1.95 -0.14 3.33
C CYS A 298 3.25 0.67 3.52
N ASN A 299 4.36 0.01 3.87
CA ASN A 299 5.66 0.66 4.02
C ASN A 299 6.34 0.87 2.67
N LEU A 300 6.11 -0.04 1.71
CA LEU A 300 6.55 0.16 0.33
C LEU A 300 5.93 1.42 -0.28
N HIS A 301 4.62 1.64 -0.11
CA HIS A 301 3.95 2.82 -0.63
C HIS A 301 4.54 4.11 -0.04
N LYS A 302 4.75 4.17 1.28
CA LYS A 302 5.44 5.30 1.94
C LYS A 302 6.84 5.51 1.37
N TYR A 303 7.58 4.42 1.16
CA TYR A 303 8.93 4.45 0.61
C TYR A 303 8.95 5.00 -0.83
N CYS A 304 7.97 4.59 -1.65
CA CYS A 304 7.75 5.10 -3.00
C CYS A 304 7.42 6.59 -3.00
N LEU A 305 6.50 7.06 -2.16
CA LEU A 305 6.10 8.48 -2.10
C LEU A 305 7.24 9.42 -1.68
N SER A 306 8.14 8.95 -0.81
CA SER A 306 9.33 9.71 -0.40
C SER A 306 10.42 9.83 -1.48
N ARG A 307 10.26 9.14 -2.62
CA ARG A 307 11.29 9.03 -3.66
C ARG A 307 10.75 9.38 -5.05
N GLU A 308 9.71 8.67 -5.46
CA GLU A 308 9.13 8.68 -6.80
C GLU A 308 7.59 8.82 -6.77
N PRO A 309 7.02 9.84 -6.10
CA PRO A 309 5.57 9.99 -5.95
C PRO A 309 4.82 10.06 -7.29
N ASP A 310 5.31 10.86 -8.25
CA ASP A 310 4.66 10.98 -9.57
C ASP A 310 4.65 9.66 -10.37
N TYR A 311 5.72 8.87 -10.28
CA TYR A 311 5.81 7.59 -10.97
C TYR A 311 4.75 6.61 -10.43
N PHE A 312 4.56 6.56 -9.12
CA PHE A 312 3.63 5.63 -8.44
C PHE A 312 2.21 6.19 -8.22
N LYS A 313 1.86 7.38 -8.75
CA LYS A 313 0.58 8.04 -8.46
C LYS A 313 -0.67 7.24 -8.84
N ASN A 314 -0.54 6.39 -9.87
CA ASN A 314 -1.62 5.57 -10.41
C ASN A 314 -1.58 4.12 -9.89
N THR A 315 -0.62 3.78 -9.03
CA THR A 315 -0.44 2.43 -8.52
C THR A 315 -1.20 2.24 -7.22
N ARG A 316 -2.02 1.18 -7.17
CA ARG A 316 -2.65 0.72 -5.94
C ARG A 316 -1.71 -0.21 -5.18
N PHE A 317 -1.49 0.04 -3.91
CA PHE A 317 -0.70 -0.80 -3.02
C PHE A 317 -1.62 -1.58 -2.09
N LEU A 318 -1.61 -2.89 -2.17
CA LEU A 318 -2.48 -3.75 -1.36
C LEU A 318 -1.64 -4.73 -0.55
N VAL A 319 -2.01 -4.91 0.72
CA VAL A 319 -1.42 -5.93 1.56
C VAL A 319 -2.07 -7.27 1.23
N ASP A 320 -1.24 -8.29 1.09
CA ASP A 320 -1.70 -9.67 0.90
C ASP A 320 -2.69 -10.09 2.00
N LYS A 321 -3.80 -10.70 1.59
CA LYS A 321 -4.93 -11.12 2.44
C LYS A 321 -4.46 -11.92 3.67
N PHE A 322 -3.50 -12.83 3.50
CA PHE A 322 -3.02 -13.68 4.60
C PHE A 322 -2.23 -12.91 5.66
N HIS A 323 -1.60 -11.83 5.22
CA HIS A 323 -0.72 -10.99 6.02
C HIS A 323 -1.47 -9.84 6.67
N TRP A 324 -2.60 -9.37 6.10
CA TRP A 324 -3.39 -8.24 6.62
C TRP A 324 -3.68 -8.33 8.12
N LYS A 325 -4.01 -9.54 8.60
CA LYS A 325 -4.26 -9.80 10.02
C LYS A 325 -3.09 -9.47 10.94
N CYS A 326 -1.87 -9.27 10.45
CA CYS A 326 -0.70 -8.89 11.24
C CYS A 326 -0.44 -7.37 11.23
N HIS A 327 -1.23 -6.58 10.49
CA HIS A 327 -1.09 -5.13 10.40
C HIS A 327 -2.00 -4.41 11.40
N ILE A 328 -1.42 -3.60 12.28
CA ILE A 328 -2.13 -3.03 13.45
C ILE A 328 -2.34 -1.51 13.32
N ALA A 329 -1.42 -0.78 12.70
CA ALA A 329 -1.44 0.68 12.56
C ALA A 329 -1.50 1.15 11.10
N CYS A 330 -1.94 0.25 10.22
CA CYS A 330 -2.06 0.48 8.79
C CYS A 330 -3.53 0.81 8.44
N SER A 331 -3.71 1.74 7.50
CA SER A 331 -5.02 2.12 6.98
C SER A 331 -5.71 0.94 6.32
N GLU A 332 -7.02 0.84 6.56
CA GLU A 332 -7.86 -0.16 5.89
C GLU A 332 -7.84 0.02 4.36
N GLY A 333 -7.36 1.18 3.86
CA GLY A 333 -7.17 1.43 2.44
C GLY A 333 -6.18 0.48 1.80
N TYR A 334 -5.26 -0.11 2.57
CA TYR A 334 -4.34 -1.16 2.12
C TYR A 334 -4.92 -2.58 2.20
N ASN A 335 -6.10 -2.77 2.81
CA ASN A 335 -6.72 -4.08 2.91
C ASN A 335 -7.32 -4.49 1.56
N MET A 336 -6.73 -5.52 0.94
CA MET A 336 -7.20 -6.08 -0.33
C MET A 336 -8.68 -6.51 -0.28
N GLU A 337 -9.18 -6.94 0.88
CA GLU A 337 -10.57 -7.37 1.05
C GLU A 337 -11.58 -6.23 0.95
N ARG A 338 -11.15 -4.96 1.04
CA ARG A 338 -12.07 -3.81 0.85
C ARG A 338 -12.40 -3.54 -0.62
N TYR A 339 -11.61 -4.07 -1.55
CA TYR A 339 -11.76 -3.81 -2.98
C TYR A 339 -12.58 -4.91 -3.69
N THR A 340 -13.68 -5.35 -3.08
CA THR A 340 -14.56 -6.39 -3.65
C THR A 340 -15.24 -5.93 -4.94
N ALA A 341 -15.54 -4.65 -5.12
CA ALA A 341 -16.13 -4.19 -6.38
C ALA A 341 -15.14 -4.24 -7.56
N CYS A 342 -13.83 -4.37 -7.30
CA CYS A 342 -12.77 -4.35 -8.30
C CYS A 342 -12.38 -5.78 -8.73
N VAL A 343 -12.85 -6.18 -9.92
CA VAL A 343 -12.59 -7.50 -10.53
C VAL A 343 -11.09 -7.81 -10.60
N ASP A 344 -10.27 -6.81 -10.97
CA ASP A 344 -8.82 -6.95 -11.08
C ASP A 344 -8.20 -7.35 -9.74
N THR A 345 -8.71 -6.83 -8.63
CA THR A 345 -8.23 -7.20 -7.30
C THR A 345 -8.79 -8.56 -6.84
N GLN A 346 -10.06 -8.84 -7.15
CA GLN A 346 -10.72 -10.06 -6.69
C GLN A 346 -10.16 -11.34 -7.30
N THR A 347 -9.83 -11.29 -8.59
CA THR A 347 -9.37 -12.47 -9.35
C THR A 347 -7.91 -12.82 -9.09
N ILE A 348 -7.14 -11.91 -8.47
CA ILE A 348 -5.73 -12.17 -8.14
C ILE A 348 -5.63 -13.18 -6.99
N ASN A 349 -4.92 -14.28 -7.27
CA ASN A 349 -4.46 -15.21 -6.24
C ASN A 349 -3.25 -14.62 -5.49
N SER A 350 -3.48 -14.01 -4.33
CA SER A 350 -2.40 -13.43 -3.53
C SER A 350 -1.45 -14.49 -2.92
N GLN A 351 -1.79 -15.79 -2.97
CA GLN A 351 -0.98 -16.89 -2.43
C GLN A 351 0.11 -17.40 -3.36
N ILE A 352 0.17 -16.94 -4.62
CA ILE A 352 1.15 -17.42 -5.61
C ILE A 352 2.58 -17.36 -5.05
N ASN A 353 2.93 -16.26 -4.38
CA ASN A 353 4.23 -16.10 -3.74
C ASN A 353 4.47 -17.12 -2.63
N GLU A 354 3.49 -17.39 -1.77
CA GLU A 354 3.62 -18.37 -0.68
C GLU A 354 3.79 -19.80 -1.22
N GLN A 355 3.04 -20.15 -2.27
CA GLN A 355 3.10 -21.45 -2.94
C GLN A 355 4.48 -21.67 -3.58
N ALA A 356 4.98 -20.66 -4.31
CA ALA A 356 6.32 -20.72 -4.90
C ALA A 356 7.41 -20.79 -3.81
N ASN A 357 7.28 -19.99 -2.74
CA ASN A 357 8.19 -20.02 -1.60
C ASN A 357 8.19 -21.38 -0.88
N ALA A 358 7.06 -22.08 -0.83
CA ALA A 358 7.00 -23.44 -0.29
C ALA A 358 7.81 -24.43 -1.14
N GLY A 359 7.81 -24.29 -2.47
CA GLY A 359 8.69 -25.05 -3.35
C GLY A 359 10.17 -24.73 -3.11
N LEU A 360 10.51 -23.44 -3.02
CA LEU A 360 11.88 -22.99 -2.74
C LEU A 360 12.42 -23.48 -1.40
N LYS A 361 11.58 -23.55 -0.36
CA LYS A 361 11.97 -24.10 0.95
C LYS A 361 12.49 -25.54 0.85
N ARG A 362 12.00 -26.34 -0.10
CA ARG A 362 12.49 -27.72 -0.32
C ARG A 362 13.91 -27.75 -0.89
N LEU A 363 14.28 -26.72 -1.64
CA LEU A 363 15.61 -26.58 -2.24
C LEU A 363 16.59 -25.84 -1.33
N GLN A 364 16.09 -25.17 -0.28
CA GLN A 364 16.86 -24.27 0.57
C GLN A 364 18.13 -24.92 1.15
N SER A 365 18.06 -26.17 1.59
CA SER A 365 19.22 -26.88 2.15
C SER A 365 20.34 -27.04 1.14
N GLN A 366 20.02 -27.35 -0.12
CA GLN A 366 21.00 -27.51 -1.20
C GLN A 366 21.56 -26.15 -1.63
N LEU A 367 20.67 -25.16 -1.80
CA LEU A 367 21.03 -23.79 -2.18
C LEU A 367 21.98 -23.12 -1.20
N THR A 368 21.89 -23.47 0.09
CA THR A 368 22.74 -22.89 1.15
C THR A 368 24.22 -23.24 1.01
N TYR A 369 24.57 -24.32 0.29
CA TYR A 369 25.97 -24.74 0.11
C TYR A 369 26.55 -24.38 -1.27
N MET A 370 25.78 -23.67 -2.11
CA MET A 370 26.20 -23.29 -3.46
C MET A 370 26.97 -21.96 -3.47
N ASN A 371 27.86 -21.79 -4.45
CA ASN A 371 28.39 -20.47 -4.79
C ASN A 371 27.31 -19.63 -5.51
N ALA A 372 27.58 -18.33 -5.70
CA ALA A 372 26.62 -17.39 -6.28
C ALA A 372 26.13 -17.81 -7.69
N ASP A 373 27.03 -18.24 -8.57
CA ASP A 373 26.68 -18.62 -9.95
C ASP A 373 25.76 -19.85 -9.96
N ASN A 374 26.10 -20.88 -9.20
CA ASN A 374 25.28 -22.09 -9.07
C ASN A 374 23.93 -21.76 -8.41
N PHE A 375 23.93 -20.92 -7.36
CA PHE A 375 22.70 -20.45 -6.73
C PHE A 375 21.78 -19.77 -7.75
N MET A 376 22.30 -18.81 -8.52
CA MET A 376 21.55 -18.09 -9.54
C MET A 376 21.02 -19.04 -10.61
N PHE A 377 21.84 -19.97 -11.10
CA PHE A 377 21.43 -20.98 -12.09
C PHE A 377 20.27 -21.85 -11.58
N HIS A 378 20.40 -22.41 -10.37
CA HIS A 378 19.40 -23.32 -9.82
C HIS A 378 18.07 -22.64 -9.52
N ILE A 379 18.08 -21.40 -8.98
CA ILE A 379 16.84 -20.64 -8.77
C ILE A 379 16.20 -20.29 -10.11
N SER A 380 16.99 -19.83 -11.09
CA SER A 380 16.48 -19.47 -12.42
C SER A 380 15.83 -20.67 -13.11
N LEU A 381 16.46 -21.84 -13.04
CA LEU A 381 15.91 -23.10 -13.56
C LEU A 381 14.61 -23.48 -12.83
N PHE A 382 14.59 -23.43 -11.50
CA PHE A 382 13.40 -23.74 -10.72
C PHE A 382 12.21 -22.85 -11.12
N LEU A 383 12.42 -21.54 -11.21
CA LEU A 383 11.37 -20.60 -11.58
C LEU A 383 10.91 -20.80 -13.04
N SER A 384 11.84 -21.11 -13.95
CA SER A 384 11.49 -21.47 -15.34
C SER A 384 10.61 -22.70 -15.41
N LEU A 385 10.92 -23.74 -14.63
CA LEU A 385 10.10 -24.96 -14.56
C LEU A 385 8.72 -24.66 -13.97
N LYS A 386 8.64 -23.84 -12.92
CA LYS A 386 7.37 -23.41 -12.34
C LYS A 386 6.50 -22.59 -13.28
N ASN A 387 7.10 -21.72 -14.09
CA ASN A 387 6.38 -21.00 -15.13
C ASN A 387 5.79 -21.98 -16.15
N ARG A 388 6.58 -22.96 -16.61
CA ARG A 388 6.11 -23.98 -17.56
C ARG A 388 4.97 -24.84 -17.00
N GLU A 389 5.06 -25.27 -15.74
CA GLU A 389 3.96 -25.97 -15.06
C GLU A 389 2.68 -25.11 -15.04
N THR A 390 2.80 -23.84 -14.67
CA THR A 390 1.68 -22.89 -14.60
C THR A 390 1.02 -22.68 -15.98
N GLU A 391 1.81 -22.67 -17.06
CA GLU A 391 1.30 -22.58 -18.42
C GLU A 391 0.51 -23.84 -18.82
N ILE A 392 1.06 -25.02 -18.52
CA ILE A 392 0.42 -26.30 -18.81
C ILE A 392 -0.90 -26.44 -18.04
N ASP A 393 -0.92 -26.11 -16.75
CA ASP A 393 -2.12 -26.20 -15.91
C ASP A 393 -3.26 -25.35 -16.49
N LYS A 394 -2.96 -24.15 -16.98
CA LYS A 394 -3.97 -23.28 -17.59
C LYS A 394 -4.47 -23.78 -18.93
N LEU A 395 -3.58 -24.28 -19.77
CA LEU A 395 -3.99 -24.90 -21.04
C LEU A 395 -4.95 -26.07 -20.77
N THR A 396 -4.64 -26.88 -19.76
CA THR A 396 -5.48 -27.99 -19.33
C THR A 396 -6.85 -27.53 -18.83
N VAL A 397 -6.90 -26.50 -17.98
CA VAL A 397 -8.16 -25.91 -17.49
C VAL A 397 -8.99 -25.32 -18.64
N ASN A 398 -8.36 -24.62 -19.59
CA ASN A 398 -9.05 -24.05 -20.74
C ASN A 398 -9.62 -25.13 -21.66
N LEU A 399 -8.86 -26.21 -21.91
CA LEU A 399 -9.34 -27.37 -22.67
C LEU A 399 -10.53 -28.04 -21.97
N ALA A 400 -10.47 -28.21 -20.64
CA ALA A 400 -11.57 -28.77 -19.87
C ALA A 400 -12.83 -27.90 -19.90
N LYS A 401 -12.68 -26.57 -19.79
CA LYS A 401 -13.81 -25.63 -19.93
C LYS A 401 -14.44 -25.70 -21.32
N ASN A 402 -13.62 -25.64 -22.37
CA ASN A 402 -14.11 -25.74 -23.75
C ASN A 402 -14.84 -27.07 -23.98
N PHE A 403 -14.36 -28.18 -23.42
CA PHE A 403 -15.03 -29.47 -23.50
C PHE A 403 -16.39 -29.47 -22.79
N ILE A 404 -16.48 -28.88 -21.58
CA ILE A 404 -17.74 -28.76 -20.84
C ILE A 404 -18.74 -27.83 -21.54
N ASP A 405 -18.28 -26.70 -22.06
CA ASP A 405 -19.13 -25.74 -22.78
C ASP A 405 -19.69 -26.37 -24.07
N ASN A 406 -18.89 -27.21 -24.74
CA ASN A 406 -19.34 -28.00 -25.90
C ASN A 406 -20.29 -29.15 -25.51
N LEU A 407 -20.30 -29.61 -24.26
CA LEU A 407 -21.24 -30.63 -23.76
C LEU A 407 -22.56 -30.02 -23.25
N ASN A 408 -22.59 -28.72 -22.95
CA ASN A 408 -23.78 -28.00 -22.48
C ASN A 408 -24.52 -27.25 -23.61
N LEU A 409 -24.12 -27.50 -24.87
CA LEU A 409 -24.81 -27.07 -26.08
C LEU A 409 -25.54 -28.28 -26.69
N ASP A 410 -26.60 -28.73 -26.03
CA ASP A 410 -27.66 -29.59 -26.60
C ASP A 410 -28.98 -29.34 -25.85
#